data_AF-A0A2C1JJZ2-F1
#
_entry.id   AF-A0A2C1JJZ2-F1
#
_cell.length_a   1.000
_cell.length_b   1.000
_cell.length_c   1.000
_cell.angle_alpha   90.00
_cell.angle_beta   90.00
_cell.angle_gamma   90.00
#
_symmetry.space_group_name_H-M   'P 1'
#
loop_
_entity.id
_entity.type
_entity.pdbx_description
1 polymer ?
#
loop_
_entity_poly.entity_id
_entity_poly.type
_entity_poly.pdbx_seq_one_letter_code
_entity_poly.pdbx_strand_id
1 'polypeptide(L)'
;MFIFDHIDRIVNEVIKGNSNWEVEMLETLFDTHPLGNDFFEYYEELCFLLNNGIITCEVDYYKEIEDPEKKDEMYTIYSICTDTRGSGGTLIWYAWNWLLEKGASDTKFARYGANLHTESLNISIKVGSGRPRRILEDILPNGTTYVHYPYGTNNNECFSFKPTEAFFEWNEKKKLKRLEEMKKLATNFFID
;
A
#
# COMPACT_ATOMS: atom_id res chain seq x y z
N MET A 1 -1.52 -22.70 13.38
CA MET A 1 -2.61 -22.32 12.47
C MET A 1 -1.99 -21.33 11.51
N PHE A 2 -1.97 -21.66 10.22
CA PHE A 2 -1.04 -21.07 9.26
C PHE A 2 -1.61 -19.74 8.71
N ILE A 3 -0.71 -18.79 8.42
CA ILE A 3 -0.97 -17.43 7.89
C ILE A 3 -2.01 -17.39 6.74
N PHE A 4 -2.16 -18.49 5.98
CA PHE A 4 -3.08 -18.59 4.84
C PHE A 4 -4.57 -18.52 5.20
N ASP A 5 -5.02 -19.05 6.35
CA ASP A 5 -6.44 -19.00 6.76
C ASP A 5 -6.91 -17.56 7.03
N HIS A 6 -5.96 -16.64 7.27
CA HIS A 6 -6.24 -15.27 7.65
C HIS A 6 -6.44 -14.34 6.45
N ILE A 7 -5.81 -14.61 5.28
CA ILE A 7 -5.97 -13.75 4.09
C ILE A 7 -7.34 -13.94 3.44
N ASP A 8 -7.83 -15.17 3.31
CA ASP A 8 -9.17 -15.44 2.79
C ASP A 8 -10.25 -14.77 3.66
N ARG A 9 -10.05 -14.74 4.98
CA ARG A 9 -10.92 -14.00 5.90
C ARG A 9 -10.91 -12.51 5.57
N ILE A 10 -9.73 -11.90 5.44
CA ILE A 10 -9.59 -10.47 5.13
C ILE A 10 -10.28 -10.15 3.80
N VAL A 11 -10.01 -10.90 2.73
CA VAL A 11 -10.63 -10.71 1.41
C VAL A 11 -12.16 -10.73 1.52
N ASN A 12 -12.73 -11.72 2.21
CA ASN A 12 -14.16 -11.83 2.41
C ASN A 12 -14.75 -10.64 3.21
N GLU A 13 -14.02 -10.12 4.19
CA GLU A 13 -14.45 -8.94 4.96
C GLU A 13 -14.43 -7.67 4.11
N VAL A 14 -13.40 -7.48 3.28
CA VAL A 14 -13.33 -6.34 2.34
C VAL A 14 -14.47 -6.39 1.32
N ILE A 15 -14.71 -7.55 0.69
CA ILE A 15 -15.77 -7.74 -0.31
C ILE A 15 -17.16 -7.47 0.28
N LYS A 16 -17.37 -7.82 1.56
CA LYS A 16 -18.63 -7.55 2.26
C LYS A 16 -18.78 -6.08 2.69
N GLY A 17 -17.77 -5.24 2.47
CA GLY A 17 -17.74 -3.85 2.93
C GLY A 17 -17.75 -3.74 4.45
N ASN A 18 -17.16 -4.71 5.16
CA ASN A 18 -17.19 -4.74 6.61
C ASN A 18 -16.31 -3.62 7.21
N SER A 19 -16.79 -3.00 8.29
CA SER A 19 -16.16 -1.86 8.97
C SER A 19 -15.47 -2.25 10.28
N ASN A 20 -14.99 -3.50 10.40
CA ASN A 20 -14.33 -4.02 11.61
C ASN A 20 -12.90 -4.51 11.32
N TRP A 21 -12.08 -3.62 10.74
CA TRP A 21 -10.64 -3.78 10.58
C TRP A 21 -9.94 -3.80 11.93
N GLU A 22 -9.09 -4.80 12.11
CA GLU A 22 -8.26 -5.02 13.30
C GLU A 22 -6.78 -4.93 12.95
N VAL A 23 -5.95 -4.56 13.92
CA VAL A 23 -4.49 -4.42 13.70
C VAL A 23 -3.88 -5.74 13.19
N GLU A 24 -4.29 -6.88 13.74
CA GLU A 24 -3.84 -8.20 13.31
C GLU A 24 -4.11 -8.48 11.81
N MET A 25 -5.23 -7.96 11.28
CA MET A 25 -5.55 -8.08 9.85
C MET A 25 -4.56 -7.29 8.99
N LEU A 26 -4.26 -6.06 9.41
CA LEU A 26 -3.30 -5.21 8.71
C LEU A 26 -1.88 -5.77 8.81
N GLU A 27 -1.47 -6.31 9.96
CA GLU A 27 -0.18 -7.00 10.14
C GLU A 27 -0.06 -8.19 9.19
N THR A 28 -1.12 -8.99 9.10
CA THR A 28 -1.20 -10.14 8.17
C THR A 28 -1.07 -9.67 6.72
N LEU A 29 -1.82 -8.65 6.34
CA LEU A 29 -1.84 -8.13 4.97
C LEU A 29 -0.48 -7.53 4.58
N PHE A 30 0.13 -6.75 5.47
CA PHE A 30 1.40 -6.08 5.20
C PHE A 30 2.63 -6.94 5.47
N ASP A 31 2.48 -8.20 5.90
CA ASP A 31 3.57 -9.13 6.23
C ASP A 31 4.64 -8.44 7.11
N THR A 32 4.15 -7.75 8.13
CA THR A 32 4.96 -6.96 9.06
C THR A 32 4.38 -7.07 10.45
N HIS A 33 5.16 -7.61 11.38
CA HIS A 33 4.91 -7.34 12.80
C HIS A 33 5.22 -5.86 13.10
N PRO A 34 4.57 -5.23 14.10
CA PRO A 34 4.82 -3.83 14.52
C PRO A 34 6.23 -3.58 15.07
N LEU A 35 7.15 -4.53 14.91
CA LEU A 35 8.48 -4.49 15.46
C LEU A 35 9.42 -3.84 14.42
N GLY A 36 9.53 -2.51 14.46
CA GLY A 36 10.42 -1.73 13.60
C GLY A 36 10.18 -0.22 13.65
N ASN A 37 10.67 0.50 12.62
CA ASN A 37 10.47 1.95 12.43
C ASN A 37 9.00 2.34 12.09
N ASP A 38 8.10 1.36 11.97
CA ASP A 38 6.66 1.58 11.89
C ASP A 38 6.07 1.46 13.28
N PHE A 39 5.59 2.58 13.80
CA PHE A 39 4.99 2.65 15.12
C PHE A 39 3.60 2.02 15.09
N PHE A 40 3.26 1.27 16.15
CA PHE A 40 1.94 0.64 16.36
C PHE A 40 0.77 1.64 16.17
N GLU A 41 0.99 2.91 16.52
CA GLU A 41 0.03 4.00 16.32
C GLU A 41 -0.47 4.14 14.87
N TYR A 42 0.37 3.85 13.85
CA TYR A 42 -0.04 3.96 12.45
C TYR A 42 -0.94 2.81 12.01
N TYR A 43 -0.83 1.65 12.65
CA TYR A 43 -1.76 0.54 12.42
C TYR A 43 -3.13 0.87 13.03
N GLU A 44 -3.15 1.32 14.28
CA GLU A 44 -4.39 1.75 14.94
C GLU A 44 -5.07 2.88 14.16
N GLU A 45 -4.28 3.84 13.68
CA GLU A 45 -4.77 4.94 12.86
C GLU A 45 -5.34 4.45 11.52
N LEU A 46 -4.66 3.54 10.83
CA LEU A 46 -5.18 2.97 9.59
C LEU A 46 -6.49 2.17 9.81
N CYS A 47 -6.57 1.36 10.86
CA CYS A 47 -7.81 0.69 11.27
C CYS A 47 -8.93 1.68 11.54
N PHE A 48 -8.65 2.74 12.33
CA PHE A 48 -9.63 3.78 12.62
C PHE A 48 -10.16 4.42 11.34
N LEU A 49 -9.27 4.78 10.41
CA LEU A 49 -9.65 5.44 9.16
C LEU A 49 -10.48 4.53 8.26
N LEU A 50 -10.14 3.23 8.17
CA LEU A 50 -10.89 2.24 7.41
C LEU A 50 -12.27 1.98 8.01
N ASN A 51 -12.34 1.79 9.33
CA ASN A 51 -13.60 1.51 10.05
C ASN A 51 -14.59 2.67 10.02
N ASN A 52 -14.10 3.90 9.84
CA ASN A 52 -14.93 5.09 9.73
C ASN A 52 -15.16 5.54 8.27
N GLY A 53 -14.74 4.75 7.27
CA GLY A 53 -14.91 5.09 5.85
C GLY A 53 -14.14 6.34 5.41
N ILE A 54 -13.14 6.75 6.18
CA ILE A 54 -12.26 7.88 5.86
C ILE A 54 -11.26 7.44 4.78
N ILE A 55 -10.77 6.20 4.88
CA ILE A 55 -10.07 5.50 3.79
C ILE A 55 -10.96 4.33 3.36
N THR A 56 -10.96 4.02 2.06
CA THR A 56 -11.59 2.81 1.54
C THR A 56 -10.53 1.80 1.14
N CYS A 57 -10.87 0.51 1.20
CA CYS A 57 -10.04 -0.57 0.69
C CYS A 57 -10.89 -1.44 -0.23
N GLU A 58 -10.36 -1.74 -1.40
CA GLU A 58 -10.96 -2.63 -2.39
C GLU A 58 -10.01 -3.79 -2.67
N VAL A 59 -10.55 -4.95 -3.05
CA VAL A 59 -9.76 -6.09 -3.54
C VAL A 59 -9.94 -6.23 -5.04
N ASP A 60 -8.82 -6.41 -5.74
CA ASP A 60 -8.78 -6.81 -7.14
C ASP A 60 -7.87 -8.02 -7.29
N TYR A 61 -7.88 -8.64 -8.46
CA TYR A 61 -7.10 -9.84 -8.75
C TYR A 61 -6.21 -9.60 -9.96
N TYR A 62 -4.93 -9.92 -9.84
CA TYR A 62 -4.03 -9.93 -10.98
C TYR A 62 -4.04 -11.31 -11.63
N LYS A 63 -3.76 -11.36 -12.92
CA LYS A 63 -3.55 -12.63 -13.62
C LYS A 63 -2.09 -13.02 -13.53
N GLU A 64 -1.83 -14.30 -13.34
CA GLU A 64 -0.53 -14.86 -13.65
C GLU A 64 -0.28 -14.77 -15.16
N ILE A 65 0.92 -14.36 -15.51
CA ILE A 65 1.33 -14.11 -16.90
C ILE A 65 2.58 -14.90 -17.16
N GLU A 66 2.60 -15.61 -18.28
CA GLU A 66 3.75 -16.40 -18.69
C GLU A 66 5.00 -15.53 -18.85
N ASP A 67 6.15 -16.13 -18.52
CA ASP A 67 7.44 -15.50 -18.70
C ASP A 67 7.71 -15.32 -20.21
N PRO A 68 8.08 -14.11 -20.66
CA PRO A 68 8.40 -13.90 -22.06
C PRO A 68 9.62 -14.73 -22.46
N GLU A 69 9.49 -15.57 -23.49
CA GLU A 69 10.60 -16.41 -23.98
C GLU A 69 11.49 -15.69 -25.01
N LYS A 70 10.91 -14.73 -25.74
CA LYS A 70 11.60 -14.01 -26.82
C LYS A 70 12.28 -12.78 -26.24
N LYS A 71 13.55 -12.57 -26.59
CA LYS A 71 14.34 -11.40 -26.16
C LYS A 71 13.93 -10.11 -26.88
N ASP A 72 12.72 -9.64 -26.59
CA ASP A 72 12.16 -8.38 -27.08
C ASP A 72 12.02 -7.34 -25.95
N GLU A 73 11.27 -6.28 -26.20
CA GLU A 73 11.02 -5.21 -25.21
C GLU A 73 10.34 -5.74 -23.94
N MET A 74 9.41 -6.68 -24.06
CA MET A 74 8.71 -7.29 -22.92
C MET A 74 9.66 -8.14 -22.09
N TYR A 75 10.57 -8.90 -22.72
CA TYR A 75 11.64 -9.60 -22.00
C TYR A 75 12.56 -8.64 -21.25
N THR A 76 12.84 -7.48 -21.83
CA THR A 76 13.68 -6.47 -21.16
C THR A 76 13.00 -5.98 -19.88
N ILE A 77 11.71 -5.66 -19.92
CA ILE A 77 10.93 -5.25 -18.74
C ILE A 77 10.86 -6.39 -17.71
N TYR A 78 10.54 -7.61 -18.16
CA TYR A 78 10.52 -8.79 -17.31
C TYR A 78 11.88 -9.01 -16.60
N SER A 79 12.99 -8.83 -17.32
CA SER A 79 14.33 -8.95 -16.74
C SER A 79 14.61 -7.88 -15.68
N ILE A 80 14.10 -6.65 -15.85
CA ILE A 80 14.21 -5.58 -14.85
C ILE A 80 13.39 -5.94 -13.60
N CYS A 81 12.18 -6.48 -13.78
CA CYS A 81 11.36 -6.96 -12.66
C CYS A 81 12.09 -8.07 -11.89
N THR A 82 12.62 -9.06 -12.59
CA THR A 82 13.21 -10.28 -11.99
C THR A 82 14.63 -10.10 -11.43
N ASP A 83 15.34 -9.04 -11.81
CA ASP A 83 16.64 -8.69 -11.20
C ASP A 83 16.50 -8.26 -9.73
N THR A 84 15.27 -7.99 -9.26
CA THR A 84 14.98 -7.88 -7.84
C THR A 84 15.00 -9.27 -7.18
N ARG A 85 16.10 -9.58 -6.48
CA ARG A 85 16.38 -10.89 -5.84
C ARG A 85 15.14 -11.59 -5.23
N GLY A 86 14.77 -12.76 -5.77
CA GLY A 86 13.81 -13.71 -5.15
C GLY A 86 12.40 -13.73 -5.78
N SER A 87 11.41 -14.26 -5.03
CA SER A 87 10.00 -14.36 -5.44
C SER A 87 9.31 -13.00 -5.67
N GLY A 88 9.92 -11.90 -5.24
CA GLY A 88 9.42 -10.56 -5.49
C GLY A 88 9.50 -10.14 -6.95
N GLY A 89 10.47 -10.65 -7.73
CA GLY A 89 10.63 -10.24 -9.12
C GLY A 89 9.47 -10.62 -10.03
N THR A 90 8.97 -11.85 -9.89
CA THR A 90 7.78 -12.33 -10.62
C THR A 90 6.50 -11.59 -10.18
N LEU A 91 6.34 -11.29 -8.89
CA LEU A 91 5.19 -10.49 -8.43
C LEU A 91 5.23 -9.04 -8.95
N ILE A 92 6.41 -8.44 -9.06
CA ILE A 92 6.56 -7.12 -9.70
C ILE A 92 6.18 -7.21 -11.19
N TRP A 93 6.50 -8.30 -11.88
CA TRP A 93 6.06 -8.54 -13.25
C TRP A 93 4.53 -8.59 -13.37
N TYR A 94 3.86 -9.30 -12.46
CA TYR A 94 2.40 -9.35 -12.44
C TYR A 94 1.78 -7.97 -12.13
N ALA A 95 2.30 -7.27 -11.13
CA ALA A 95 1.86 -5.92 -10.77
C ALA A 95 2.06 -4.92 -11.93
N TRP A 96 3.17 -5.03 -12.67
CA TRP A 96 3.42 -4.20 -13.85
C TRP A 96 2.36 -4.43 -14.93
N ASN A 97 2.08 -5.69 -15.26
CA ASN A 97 1.08 -6.00 -16.28
C ASN A 97 -0.33 -5.63 -15.83
N TRP A 98 -0.67 -5.81 -14.55
CA TRP A 98 -1.94 -5.33 -14.00
C TRP A 98 -2.08 -3.80 -14.21
N LEU A 99 -1.02 -3.02 -13.98
CA LEU A 99 -1.04 -1.58 -14.27
C LEU A 99 -1.26 -1.29 -15.76
N LEU A 100 -0.64 -2.05 -16.66
CA LEU A 100 -0.86 -1.92 -18.11
C LEU A 100 -2.32 -2.23 -18.47
N GLU A 101 -2.92 -3.27 -17.90
CA GLU A 101 -4.34 -3.61 -18.09
C GLU A 101 -5.27 -2.48 -17.58
N LYS A 102 -4.85 -1.73 -16.54
CA LYS A 102 -5.54 -0.52 -16.07
C LYS A 102 -5.28 0.72 -16.93
N GLY A 103 -4.44 0.62 -17.96
CA GLY A 103 -4.15 1.70 -18.91
C GLY A 103 -2.96 2.59 -18.54
N ALA A 104 -2.06 2.14 -17.66
CA ALA A 104 -0.85 2.90 -17.34
C ALA A 104 0.06 3.01 -18.57
N SER A 105 0.50 4.23 -18.89
CA SER A 105 1.42 4.50 -20.00
C SER A 105 2.83 4.89 -19.56
N ASP A 106 3.05 5.05 -18.25
CA ASP A 106 4.21 5.74 -17.67
C ASP A 106 4.78 5.04 -16.42
N THR A 107 4.59 3.72 -16.28
CA THR A 107 5.00 2.99 -15.08
C THR A 107 6.51 3.13 -14.81
N LYS A 108 6.87 3.58 -13.61
CA LYS A 108 8.24 3.78 -13.15
C LYS A 108 8.54 2.81 -12.01
N PHE A 109 9.72 2.18 -12.06
CA PHE A 109 10.28 1.46 -10.92
C PHE A 109 10.83 2.47 -9.90
N ALA A 110 10.48 2.34 -8.63
CA ALA A 110 11.07 3.19 -7.60
C ALA A 110 12.54 2.81 -7.35
N ARG A 111 13.37 3.80 -7.00
CA ARG A 111 14.81 3.59 -6.68
C ARG A 111 15.07 2.61 -5.52
N TYR A 112 14.10 2.38 -4.64
CA TYR A 112 14.25 1.51 -3.47
C TYR A 112 13.01 0.65 -3.23
N GLY A 113 13.24 -0.64 -3.03
CA GLY A 113 12.21 -1.65 -2.76
C GLY A 113 11.38 -2.02 -3.99
N ALA A 114 10.62 -3.12 -3.86
CA ALA A 114 9.66 -3.57 -4.86
C ALA A 114 8.43 -2.63 -4.91
N ASN A 115 8.61 -1.44 -5.49
CA ASN A 115 7.53 -0.47 -5.70
C ASN A 115 7.43 -0.07 -7.18
N LEU A 116 6.20 0.07 -7.66
CA LEU A 116 5.86 0.65 -8.95
C LEU A 116 5.05 1.93 -8.74
N HIS A 117 5.21 2.91 -9.62
CA HIS A 117 4.41 4.11 -9.59
C HIS A 117 4.00 4.53 -11.00
N THR A 118 2.77 5.01 -11.14
CA THR A 118 2.26 5.62 -12.37
C THR A 118 1.61 6.94 -12.01
N GLU A 119 2.10 8.02 -12.62
CA GLU A 119 1.54 9.36 -12.42
C GLU A 119 0.23 9.48 -13.21
N SER A 120 0.16 8.88 -14.39
CA SER A 120 -1.04 8.90 -15.25
C SER A 120 -2.28 8.32 -14.57
N LEU A 121 -2.14 7.25 -13.77
CA LEU A 121 -3.24 6.68 -13.00
C LEU A 121 -3.28 7.15 -11.54
N ASN A 122 -2.28 7.91 -11.09
CA ASN A 122 -2.11 8.30 -9.70
C ASN A 122 -2.15 7.09 -8.73
N ILE A 123 -1.38 6.04 -9.06
CA ILE A 123 -1.29 4.79 -8.30
C ILE A 123 0.17 4.56 -7.87
N SER A 124 0.35 4.10 -6.63
CA SER A 124 1.60 3.59 -6.09
C SER A 124 1.39 2.16 -5.63
N ILE A 125 2.18 1.22 -6.16
CA ILE A 125 2.11 -0.20 -5.81
C ILE A 125 3.29 -0.56 -4.93
N LYS A 126 3.03 -1.33 -3.87
CA LYS A 126 4.03 -2.03 -3.08
C LYS A 126 3.82 -3.54 -3.20
N VAL A 127 4.88 -4.24 -3.60
CA VAL A 127 4.95 -5.70 -3.53
C VAL A 127 5.67 -6.11 -2.24
N GLY A 128 5.14 -7.12 -1.57
CA GLY A 128 5.70 -7.73 -0.37
C GLY A 128 5.29 -7.01 0.90
N SER A 129 6.26 -6.61 1.72
CA SER A 129 5.97 -5.99 3.02
C SER A 129 5.47 -4.54 2.90
N GLY A 130 4.39 -4.19 3.60
CA GLY A 130 3.83 -2.84 3.62
C GLY A 130 4.31 -2.00 4.81
N ARG A 131 4.02 -0.70 4.80
CA ARG A 131 4.32 0.22 5.91
C ARG A 131 3.19 1.23 6.10
N PRO A 132 2.32 1.09 7.11
CA PRO A 132 1.17 1.97 7.30
C PRO A 132 1.53 3.45 7.36
N ARG A 133 2.65 3.81 7.99
CA ARG A 133 3.13 5.20 8.04
C ARG A 133 3.30 5.80 6.64
N ARG A 134 3.94 5.05 5.73
CA ARG A 134 4.18 5.52 4.35
C ARG A 134 2.86 5.74 3.60
N ILE A 135 1.89 4.85 3.82
CA ILE A 135 0.55 4.99 3.24
C ILE A 135 -0.09 6.31 3.72
N LEU A 136 -0.09 6.53 5.04
CA LEU A 136 -0.79 7.63 5.68
C LEU A 136 -0.11 8.99 5.56
N GLU A 137 1.22 9.04 5.56
CA GLU A 137 1.98 10.30 5.57
C GLU A 137 2.53 10.68 4.20
N ASP A 138 2.84 9.71 3.33
CA ASP A 138 3.54 9.98 2.07
C ASP A 138 2.67 9.76 0.83
N ILE A 139 1.76 8.79 0.84
CA ILE A 139 1.05 8.36 -0.39
C ILE A 139 -0.36 8.96 -0.45
N LEU A 140 -1.25 8.56 0.46
CA LEU A 140 -2.65 9.00 0.42
C LEU A 140 -2.81 10.53 0.55
N PRO A 141 -1.98 11.27 1.33
CA PRO A 141 -2.04 12.74 1.37
C PRO A 141 -1.86 13.44 0.03
N ASN A 142 -1.19 12.81 -0.94
CA ASN A 142 -0.98 13.36 -2.26
C ASN A 142 -2.11 12.98 -3.25
N GLY A 143 -3.21 12.43 -2.72
CA GLY A 143 -4.34 11.96 -3.51
C GLY A 143 -4.09 10.65 -4.25
N THR A 144 -2.95 10.00 -4.01
CA THR A 144 -2.54 8.78 -4.69
C THR A 144 -3.24 7.56 -4.10
N THR A 145 -3.61 6.60 -4.95
CA THR A 145 -4.08 5.28 -4.52
C THR A 145 -2.89 4.39 -4.17
N TYR A 146 -2.92 3.76 -3.01
CA TYR A 146 -1.92 2.77 -2.62
C TYR A 146 -2.42 1.36 -2.88
N VAL A 147 -1.68 0.57 -3.66
CA VAL A 147 -2.03 -0.83 -3.92
C VAL A 147 -0.99 -1.75 -3.28
N HIS A 148 -1.46 -2.70 -2.49
CA HIS A 148 -0.62 -3.67 -1.81
C HIS A 148 -0.75 -5.05 -2.44
N TYR A 149 0.38 -5.61 -2.85
CA TYR A 149 0.55 -6.96 -3.40
C TYR A 149 1.32 -7.81 -2.38
N PRO A 150 0.63 -8.52 -1.47
CA PRO A 150 1.29 -9.28 -0.39
C PRO A 150 2.15 -10.43 -0.93
N TYR A 151 3.19 -10.81 -0.18
CA TYR A 151 3.94 -12.04 -0.46
C TYR A 151 3.12 -13.28 -0.05
N GLY A 152 3.35 -14.39 -0.74
CA GLY A 152 2.89 -15.70 -0.28
C GLY A 152 1.38 -15.88 -0.30
N THR A 153 0.61 -15.05 -1.01
CA THR A 153 -0.78 -15.37 -1.29
C THR A 153 -0.84 -16.39 -2.43
N ASN A 154 -1.57 -17.49 -2.22
CA ASN A 154 -1.82 -18.46 -3.29
C ASN A 154 -2.91 -17.97 -4.27
N ASN A 155 -3.45 -16.76 -4.08
CA ASN A 155 -4.75 -16.36 -4.60
C ASN A 155 -4.75 -15.05 -5.42
N ASN A 156 -3.58 -14.55 -5.81
CA ASN A 156 -3.40 -13.43 -6.74
C ASN A 156 -4.19 -12.15 -6.44
N GLU A 157 -4.46 -11.86 -5.16
CA GLU A 157 -5.16 -10.64 -4.75
C GLU A 157 -4.22 -9.45 -4.60
N CYS A 158 -4.78 -8.26 -4.84
CA CYS A 158 -4.19 -7.01 -4.43
C CYS A 158 -5.23 -6.10 -3.74
N PHE A 159 -4.74 -5.31 -2.79
CA PHE A 159 -5.58 -4.45 -1.95
C PHE A 159 -5.34 -2.99 -2.28
N SER A 160 -6.37 -2.28 -2.74
CA SER A 160 -6.31 -0.88 -3.14
C SER A 160 -6.89 0.03 -2.06
N PHE A 161 -6.01 0.77 -1.38
CA PHE A 161 -6.35 1.77 -0.38
C PHE A 161 -6.48 3.15 -1.02
N LYS A 162 -7.63 3.79 -0.84
CA LYS A 162 -7.96 5.09 -1.46
C LYS A 162 -8.44 6.10 -0.43
N PRO A 163 -7.95 7.36 -0.49
CA PRO A 163 -8.49 8.41 0.37
C PRO A 163 -9.89 8.82 -0.10
N THR A 164 -10.80 9.08 0.84
CA THR A 164 -12.07 9.76 0.53
C THR A 164 -11.94 11.27 0.73
N GLU A 165 -12.98 12.05 0.42
CA GLU A 165 -13.00 13.49 0.76
C GLU A 165 -12.76 13.72 2.26
N ALA A 166 -13.34 12.87 3.11
CA ALA A 166 -13.15 12.92 4.56
C ALA A 166 -11.69 12.71 4.99
N PHE A 167 -10.90 11.95 4.22
CA PHE A 167 -9.47 11.79 4.51
C PHE A 167 -8.72 13.10 4.38
N PHE A 168 -8.98 13.89 3.35
CA PHE A 168 -8.30 15.17 3.16
C PHE A 168 -8.66 16.16 4.26
N GLU A 169 -9.93 16.23 4.66
CA GLU A 169 -10.35 17.05 5.80
C GLU A 169 -9.69 16.61 7.11
N TRP A 170 -9.67 15.31 7.36
CA TRP A 170 -9.04 14.73 8.53
C TRP A 170 -7.53 15.02 8.57
N ASN A 171 -6.85 14.85 7.43
CA ASN A 171 -5.42 15.06 7.31
C ASN A 171 -5.05 16.54 7.51
N GLU A 172 -5.83 17.47 6.95
CA GLU A 172 -5.63 18.90 7.17
C GLU A 172 -5.81 19.28 8.66
N LYS A 173 -6.86 18.75 9.33
CA LYS A 173 -7.04 18.94 10.78
C LYS A 173 -5.84 18.41 11.58
N LYS A 174 -5.31 17.23 11.20
CA LYS A 174 -4.12 16.64 11.83
C LYS A 174 -2.87 17.51 11.65
N LYS A 175 -2.64 18.05 10.44
CA LYS A 175 -1.53 18.98 10.17
C LYS A 175 -1.64 20.27 10.98
N LEU A 176 -2.83 20.86 11.05
CA LEU A 176 -3.08 22.07 11.83
C LEU A 176 -2.79 21.85 13.32
N LYS A 177 -3.26 20.72 13.89
CA LYS A 177 -2.98 20.34 15.27
C LYS A 177 -1.47 20.20 15.53
N ARG A 178 -0.74 19.50 14.66
CA ARG A 178 0.73 19.37 14.75
C ARG A 178 1.42 20.75 14.71
N LEU A 179 0.99 21.65 13.83
CA LEU A 179 1.54 23.00 13.73
C LEU A 179 1.29 23.82 15.02
N GLU A 180 0.11 23.71 15.62
CA GLU A 180 -0.21 24.36 16.90
C GLU A 180 0.63 23.83 18.06
N GLU A 181 0.85 22.51 18.13
CA GLU A 181 1.73 21.87 19.11
C GLU A 181 3.19 22.34 18.96
N MET A 182 3.69 22.40 17.72
CA MET A 182 5.03 22.94 17.44
C MET A 182 5.17 24.40 17.86
N LYS A 183 4.16 25.24 17.60
CA LYS A 183 4.16 26.66 18.04
C LYS A 183 4.18 26.80 19.55
N LYS A 184 3.43 25.97 20.28
CA LYS A 184 3.43 25.93 21.75
C LYS A 184 4.81 25.55 22.29
N LEU A 185 5.42 24.50 21.73
CA LEU A 185 6.77 24.07 22.11
C LEU A 185 7.81 25.15 21.84
N ALA A 186 7.75 25.80 20.67
CA ALA A 186 8.66 26.88 20.33
C ALA A 186 8.50 28.07 21.29
N THR A 187 7.28 28.45 21.65
CA THR A 187 7.02 29.57 22.57
C THR A 187 7.59 29.31 23.97
N ASN A 188 7.54 28.06 24.45
CA ASN A 188 8.14 27.68 25.72
C ASN A 188 9.67 27.71 25.67
N PHE A 189 10.29 27.41 24.52
CA PHE A 189 11.75 27.49 24.32
C PHE A 189 12.31 28.92 24.27
N PHE A 190 11.47 29.95 24.07
CA PHE A 190 11.89 31.35 24.05
C PHE A 190 11.52 32.12 25.34
N ILE A 191 10.94 31.45 26.33
CA ILE A 191 10.57 32.02 27.63
C ILE A 191 11.51 31.53 28.76
N ASP A 192 12.34 30.52 28.48
CA ASP A 192 13.49 30.10 29.31
C ASP A 192 14.81 30.69 28.79
#